data_AF-A0AAD1ZB64-F1
#
_entry.id   AF-A0AAD1ZB64-F1
#
_cell.length_a   1.000
_cell.length_b   1.000
_cell.length_c   1.000
_cell.angle_alpha   90.00
_cell.angle_beta   90.00
_cell.angle_gamma   90.00
#
_symmetry.space_group_name_H-M   'P 1'
#
loop_
_entity.id
_entity.type
_entity.pdbx_description
1 polymer ?
#
loop_
_entity_poly.entity_id
_entity_poly.type
_entity_poly.pdbx_seq_one_letter_code
_entity_poly.pdbx_strand_id
1 'polypeptide(L)'
;MTRAPVVGFGTIKCDADLKFFLEDHLDFEALSLVFNSTSRFARLQCIKYMDVIGIYGNYCSDKKSAAANWIEGRGKSVVCEAIIKEDVVKKVLKTDVESLVEQTCPRTFMFLQWLSSGWLQRPCQQYCLYYTYCHRPRSCTKC
;
A
#
# COMPACT_ATOMS: atom_id res chain seq x y z
N MET A 1 -9.33 -0.90 7.67
CA MET A 1 -10.37 -0.94 6.61
C MET A 1 -10.72 0.49 6.24
N THR A 2 -11.04 0.79 4.98
CA THR A 2 -11.24 2.16 4.48
C THR A 2 -12.61 2.33 3.81
N ARG A 3 -13.18 3.54 3.92
CA ARG A 3 -14.40 4.01 3.24
C ARG A 3 -14.18 5.46 2.79
N ALA A 4 -14.67 5.80 1.59
CA ALA A 4 -14.48 7.12 0.99
C ALA A 4 -15.83 7.59 0.42
N PRO A 5 -16.62 8.30 1.22
CA PRO A 5 -17.81 8.96 0.71
C PRO A 5 -17.42 10.08 -0.27
N VAL A 6 -18.29 10.37 -1.24
CA VAL A 6 -18.20 11.58 -2.05
C VAL A 6 -19.17 12.59 -1.50
N VAL A 7 -18.70 13.82 -1.33
CA VAL A 7 -19.51 14.96 -0.98
C VAL A 7 -19.38 15.97 -2.11
N GLY A 8 -20.49 16.54 -2.57
CA GLY A 8 -20.50 17.56 -3.61
C GLY A 8 -20.82 18.93 -3.03
N PHE A 9 -20.04 19.94 -3.39
CA PHE A 9 -20.26 21.32 -2.99
C PHE A 9 -20.65 22.19 -4.18
N GLY A 10 -21.47 23.22 -3.93
CA GLY A 10 -21.86 24.18 -4.96
C GLY A 10 -20.73 25.15 -5.36
N THR A 11 -19.69 25.28 -4.53
CA THR A 11 -18.52 26.11 -4.82
C THR A 11 -17.23 25.42 -4.37
N ILE A 12 -16.14 25.70 -5.08
CA ILE A 12 -14.79 25.21 -4.77
C ILE A 12 -14.30 25.76 -3.41
N LYS A 13 -14.82 26.92 -2.96
CA LYS A 13 -14.44 27.50 -1.67
C LYS A 13 -14.87 26.61 -0.50
N CYS A 14 -16.12 26.15 -0.50
CA CYS A 14 -16.62 25.25 0.54
C CYS A 14 -15.86 23.91 0.58
N ASP A 15 -15.45 23.43 -0.60
CA ASP A 15 -14.66 22.22 -0.76
C ASP A 15 -13.25 22.39 -0.15
N ALA A 16 -12.60 23.52 -0.44
CA ALA A 16 -11.32 23.89 0.17
C ALA A 16 -11.43 24.10 1.69
N ASP A 17 -12.49 24.76 2.16
CA ASP A 17 -12.74 24.94 3.60
C ASP A 17 -12.91 23.60 4.31
N LEU A 18 -13.63 22.64 3.69
CA LEU A 18 -13.74 21.28 4.21
C LEU A 18 -12.37 20.60 4.28
N LYS A 19 -11.55 20.74 3.23
CA LYS A 19 -10.19 20.18 3.23
C LYS A 19 -9.38 20.66 4.44
N PHE A 20 -9.38 21.97 4.69
CA PHE A 20 -8.66 22.53 5.83
C PHE A 20 -9.24 22.06 7.17
N PHE A 21 -10.57 21.97 7.28
CA PHE A 21 -11.24 21.43 8.45
C PHE A 21 -10.87 19.97 8.74
N LEU A 22 -10.77 19.13 7.71
CA LEU A 22 -10.40 17.71 7.87
C LEU A 22 -8.91 17.50 8.17
N GLU A 23 -8.05 18.43 7.77
CA GLU A 23 -6.61 18.40 8.04
C GLU A 23 -6.25 18.94 9.43
N ASP A 24 -7.16 19.67 10.11
CA ASP A 24 -6.92 20.18 11.46
C ASP A 24 -7.06 19.10 12.53
N HIS A 25 -6.13 19.11 13.49
CA HIS A 25 -6.01 18.13 14.57
C HIS A 25 -7.14 18.22 15.61
N LEU A 26 -7.63 19.43 15.88
CA LEU A 26 -8.72 19.64 16.85
C LEU A 26 -10.04 19.08 16.32
N ASP A 27 -10.32 19.31 15.05
CA ASP A 27 -11.51 18.82 14.37
C ASP A 27 -11.46 17.30 14.17
N PHE A 28 -10.27 16.73 13.92
CA PHE A 28 -10.09 15.29 13.87
C PHE A 28 -10.49 14.60 15.18
N GLU A 29 -10.18 15.17 16.35
CA GLU A 29 -10.56 14.58 17.64
C GLU A 29 -12.09 14.48 17.77
N ALA A 30 -12.81 15.56 17.48
CA ALA A 30 -14.27 15.58 17.50
C ALA A 30 -14.87 14.56 16.52
N LEU A 31 -14.35 14.49 15.29
CA LEU A 31 -14.79 13.52 14.28
C LEU A 31 -14.50 12.08 14.71
N SER A 32 -13.34 11.84 15.33
CA SER A 32 -12.96 10.53 15.83
C SER A 32 -13.89 10.06 16.94
N LEU A 33 -14.30 10.96 17.85
CA LEU A 33 -15.24 10.65 18.93
C LEU A 33 -16.60 10.25 18.36
N VAL A 34 -17.12 11.02 17.40
CA VAL A 34 -18.39 10.69 16.72
C VAL A 34 -18.29 9.34 16.02
N PHE A 35 -17.25 9.09 15.23
CA PHE A 35 -17.07 7.83 14.52
C PHE A 35 -16.93 6.64 15.48
N ASN A 36 -16.11 6.78 16.53
CA ASN A 36 -15.85 5.72 17.50
C ASN A 36 -17.08 5.40 18.36
N SER A 37 -17.99 6.36 18.55
CA SER A 37 -19.24 6.15 19.27
C SER A 37 -20.21 5.19 18.54
N THR A 38 -20.11 5.09 17.21
CA THR A 38 -21.04 4.28 16.40
C THR A 38 -20.85 2.77 16.57
N SER A 39 -19.67 2.32 17.04
CA SER A 39 -19.37 0.90 17.20
C SER A 39 -18.27 0.66 18.23
N ARG A 40 -18.46 -0.38 19.04
CA ARG A 40 -17.48 -0.79 20.06
C ARG A 40 -16.08 -1.08 19.50
N PHE A 41 -15.99 -1.54 18.25
CA PHE A 41 -14.74 -1.94 17.60
C PHE A 41 -14.16 -0.87 16.68
N ALA A 42 -14.95 0.16 16.32
CA ALA A 42 -14.49 1.18 15.39
C ALA A 42 -13.52 2.14 16.09
N ARG A 43 -12.34 2.30 15.48
CA ARG A 43 -11.34 3.30 15.88
C ARG A 43 -10.85 4.02 14.62
N LEU A 44 -11.19 5.30 14.51
CA LEU A 44 -10.74 6.14 13.40
C LEU A 44 -9.23 6.38 13.53
N GLN A 45 -8.47 6.08 12.48
CA GLN A 45 -7.00 6.21 12.48
C GLN A 45 -6.53 7.47 11.75
N CYS A 46 -7.10 7.73 10.58
CA CYS A 46 -6.78 8.90 9.78
C CYS A 46 -7.94 9.19 8.82
N ILE A 47 -8.03 10.44 8.39
CA ILE A 47 -8.89 10.87 7.29
C ILE A 47 -7.95 11.37 6.19
N LYS A 48 -8.25 11.00 4.94
CA LYS A 48 -7.56 11.52 3.76
C LYS A 48 -8.57 12.20 2.87
N TYR A 49 -8.21 13.39 2.42
CA TYR A 49 -9.02 14.18 1.52
C TYR A 49 -8.45 14.13 0.11
N MET A 50 -9.32 14.03 -0.89
CA MET A 50 -8.93 14.08 -2.29
C MET A 50 -10.03 14.74 -3.12
N ASP A 51 -9.65 15.76 -3.90
CA ASP A 51 -10.55 16.43 -4.83
C ASP A 51 -10.88 15.50 -5.99
N VAL A 52 -12.16 15.19 -6.18
CA VAL A 52 -12.63 14.35 -7.29
C VAL A 52 -13.66 15.14 -8.09
N ILE A 53 -13.39 15.35 -9.38
CA ILE A 53 -14.25 16.12 -10.29
C ILE A 53 -15.55 15.35 -10.66
N GLY A 54 -15.65 14.07 -10.29
CA GLY A 54 -16.76 13.18 -10.67
C GLY A 54 -17.58 12.62 -9.50
N ILE A 55 -18.87 12.35 -9.76
CA ILE A 55 -19.88 11.89 -8.79
C ILE A 55 -19.63 10.45 -8.28
N TYR A 56 -18.76 9.68 -8.95
CA TYR A 56 -18.45 8.29 -8.59
C TYR A 56 -17.12 8.16 -7.84
N GLY A 57 -17.17 8.28 -6.51
CA GLY A 57 -16.00 8.09 -5.66
C GLY A 57 -15.72 6.62 -5.42
N ASN A 58 -14.93 6.04 -6.32
CA ASN A 58 -14.34 4.72 -6.11
C ASN A 58 -13.00 4.81 -5.35
N TYR A 59 -12.78 5.84 -4.53
CA TYR A 59 -11.47 6.05 -3.89
C TYR A 59 -11.10 4.91 -2.92
N CYS A 60 -12.06 4.40 -2.15
CA CYS A 60 -11.86 3.20 -1.32
C CYS A 60 -11.95 1.87 -2.06
N SER A 61 -12.01 1.93 -3.40
CA SER A 61 -11.99 0.82 -4.36
C SER A 61 -12.25 -0.54 -3.72
N ASP A 62 -13.48 -0.74 -3.25
CA ASP A 62 -13.91 -2.03 -2.75
C ASP A 62 -14.17 -2.94 -3.95
N LYS A 63 -13.59 -4.14 -3.94
CA LYS A 63 -13.76 -5.15 -5.00
C LYS A 63 -13.35 -4.65 -6.39
N LYS A 64 -12.48 -3.64 -6.45
CA LYS A 64 -11.89 -3.10 -7.69
C LYS A 64 -10.38 -3.01 -7.52
N SER A 65 -9.64 -3.29 -8.59
CA SER A 65 -8.20 -3.05 -8.64
C SER A 65 -7.94 -1.55 -8.61
N ALA A 66 -7.06 -1.10 -7.71
CA ALA A 66 -6.70 0.30 -7.58
C ALA A 66 -5.27 0.46 -7.08
N ALA A 67 -4.53 1.38 -7.69
CA ALA A 67 -3.16 1.70 -7.27
C ALA A 67 -3.10 2.20 -5.82
N ALA A 68 -4.12 2.94 -5.37
CA ALA A 68 -4.23 3.40 -3.98
C ALA A 68 -4.27 2.22 -2.99
N ASN A 69 -5.00 1.14 -3.30
CA ASN A 69 -5.05 -0.05 -2.45
C ASN A 69 -3.68 -0.76 -2.36
N TRP A 70 -2.87 -0.67 -3.41
CA TRP A 70 -1.52 -1.26 -3.45
C TRP A 70 -0.50 -0.43 -2.66
N ILE A 71 -0.54 0.89 -2.81
CA ILE A 71 0.43 1.82 -2.20
C ILE A 71 0.11 2.05 -0.72
N GLU A 72 -1.16 2.32 -0.40
CA GLU A 72 -1.56 2.70 0.95
C GLU A 72 -2.02 1.51 1.80
N GLY A 73 -2.29 0.39 1.16
CA GLY A 73 -2.87 -0.80 1.79
C GLY A 73 -4.37 -0.65 2.07
N ARG A 74 -5.07 -1.79 2.12
CA ARG A 74 -6.49 -1.86 2.48
C ARG A 74 -6.77 -3.06 3.36
N GLY A 75 -7.17 -2.80 4.62
CA GLY A 75 -7.45 -3.87 5.57
C GLY A 75 -6.18 -4.35 6.25
N LYS A 76 -5.80 -5.61 6.06
CA LYS A 76 -4.58 -6.18 6.62
C LYS A 76 -3.52 -6.32 5.52
N SER A 77 -2.40 -5.64 5.69
CA SER A 77 -1.20 -5.87 4.88
C SER A 77 -0.37 -6.97 5.54
N VAL A 78 0.04 -7.97 4.77
CA VAL A 78 0.78 -9.14 5.28
C VAL A 78 1.99 -9.36 4.39
N VAL A 79 3.13 -9.62 5.02
CA VAL A 79 4.37 -10.07 4.38
C VAL A 79 4.73 -11.42 4.98
N CYS A 80 5.15 -12.36 4.14
CA CYS A 80 5.56 -13.70 4.54
C CYS A 80 6.91 -14.03 3.92
N GLU A 81 7.80 -14.61 4.71
CA GLU A 81 9.10 -15.09 4.27
C GLU A 81 9.30 -16.55 4.72
N ALA A 82 10.03 -17.31 3.92
CA ALA A 82 10.39 -18.68 4.23
C ALA A 82 11.76 -19.00 3.62
N ILE A 83 12.57 -19.75 4.38
CA ILE A 83 13.87 -20.25 3.92
C ILE A 83 13.69 -21.71 3.51
N ILE A 84 13.84 -21.99 2.22
CA ILE A 84 13.71 -23.34 1.67
C ILE A 84 15.11 -23.92 1.43
N LYS A 85 15.38 -25.11 1.97
CA LYS A 85 16.65 -25.81 1.77
C LYS A 85 16.76 -26.38 0.35
N GLU A 86 17.96 -26.38 -0.22
CA GLU A 86 18.24 -26.85 -1.59
C GLU A 86 17.74 -28.28 -1.84
N ASP A 87 17.94 -29.19 -0.89
CA ASP A 87 17.47 -30.58 -0.98
C ASP A 87 15.96 -30.66 -1.23
N VAL A 88 15.20 -29.76 -0.60
CA VAL A 88 13.74 -29.72 -0.72
C VAL A 88 13.34 -29.15 -2.07
N VAL A 89 14.05 -28.14 -2.58
CA VAL A 89 13.82 -27.57 -3.92
C VAL A 89 14.03 -28.65 -4.99
N LYS A 90 15.14 -29.38 -4.94
CA LYS A 90 15.45 -30.46 -5.89
C LYS A 90 14.47 -31.63 -5.77
N LYS A 91 14.13 -32.05 -4.54
CA LYS A 91 13.26 -33.21 -4.31
C LYS A 91 11.79 -32.93 -4.61
N VAL A 92 11.26 -31.75 -4.25
CA VAL A 92 9.83 -31.42 -4.33
C VAL A 92 9.53 -30.56 -5.54
N LEU A 93 10.24 -29.44 -5.71
CA LEU A 93 10.00 -28.48 -6.80
C LEU A 93 10.62 -28.93 -8.14
N LYS A 94 11.50 -29.95 -8.11
CA LYS A 94 12.16 -30.54 -9.30
C LYS A 94 12.93 -29.51 -10.13
N THR A 95 13.51 -28.52 -9.47
CA THR A 95 14.27 -27.44 -10.11
C THR A 95 15.50 -27.09 -9.27
N ASP A 96 16.36 -26.25 -9.82
CA ASP A 96 17.52 -25.68 -9.14
C ASP A 96 17.22 -24.25 -8.68
N VAL A 97 17.90 -23.82 -7.62
CA VAL A 97 17.73 -22.49 -7.03
C VAL A 97 18.05 -21.39 -8.05
N GLU A 98 19.09 -21.59 -8.86
CA GLU A 98 19.51 -20.63 -9.88
C GLU A 98 18.43 -20.44 -10.96
N SER A 99 17.91 -21.54 -11.50
CA SER A 99 16.83 -21.50 -12.49
C SER A 99 15.56 -20.86 -11.93
N LEU A 100 15.22 -21.12 -10.66
CA LEU A 100 14.05 -20.52 -10.01
C LEU A 100 14.18 -18.99 -9.90
N VAL A 101 15.37 -18.50 -9.55
CA VAL A 101 15.66 -17.07 -9.41
C VAL A 101 15.66 -16.38 -10.78
N GLU A 102 16.34 -16.96 -11.77
CA GLU A 102 16.39 -16.44 -13.14
C GLU A 102 15.00 -16.35 -13.76
N GLN A 103 14.11 -17.27 -13.40
CA GLN A 103 12.74 -17.31 -13.88
C GLN A 103 11.78 -16.35 -13.16
N THR A 104 12.00 -16.13 -11.87
CA THR A 104 11.09 -15.30 -11.05
C THR A 104 11.39 -13.82 -11.24
N CYS A 105 12.66 -13.44 -11.31
CA CYS A 105 13.08 -12.05 -11.48
C CYS A 105 12.42 -11.36 -12.70
N PRO A 106 12.49 -11.87 -13.95
CA PRO A 106 11.88 -11.20 -15.08
C PRO A 106 10.35 -11.22 -14.99
N ARG A 107 9.74 -12.35 -14.62
CA ARG A 107 8.27 -12.49 -14.65
C ARG A 107 7.55 -11.68 -13.58
N THR A 108 8.21 -11.46 -12.45
CA THR A 108 7.63 -10.71 -11.33
C THR A 108 8.15 -9.27 -11.24
N PHE A 109 9.38 -8.98 -11.69
CA PHE A 109 10.02 -7.67 -11.54
C PHE A 109 10.13 -6.82 -12.81
N MET A 110 9.80 -7.36 -13.99
CA MET A 110 9.87 -6.57 -15.24
C MET A 110 8.98 -5.32 -15.23
N PHE A 111 8.05 -5.18 -14.28
CA PHE A 111 7.27 -3.95 -14.14
C PHE A 111 8.11 -2.74 -13.64
N LEU A 112 9.18 -2.97 -12.87
CA LEU A 112 10.03 -1.89 -12.34
C LEU A 112 11.25 -1.61 -13.24
N GLN A 113 11.79 -2.62 -13.92
CA GLN A 113 13.00 -2.46 -14.72
C GLN A 113 12.75 -1.79 -16.08
N TRP A 114 11.51 -1.79 -16.58
CA TRP A 114 11.17 -1.07 -17.81
C TRP A 114 11.19 0.47 -17.62
N LEU A 115 10.82 0.96 -16.42
CA LEU A 115 10.89 2.38 -16.06
C LEU A 115 12.32 2.89 -15.80
N SER A 116 13.28 1.99 -15.61
CA SER A 116 14.69 2.33 -15.33
C SER A 116 15.64 1.91 -16.45
N SER A 117 15.17 1.82 -17.70
CA SER A 117 15.98 1.44 -18.87
C SER A 117 17.03 2.53 -19.17
N GLY A 118 18.09 2.52 -18.37
CA GLY A 118 19.24 3.40 -18.41
C GLY A 118 20.18 2.95 -17.30
N TRP A 119 21.16 2.12 -17.67
CA TRP A 119 22.40 1.79 -16.97
C TRP A 119 22.47 0.49 -16.13
N LEU A 120 23.24 -0.44 -16.71
CA LEU A 120 24.37 -1.19 -16.14
C LEU A 120 24.10 -2.45 -15.30
N GLN A 121 24.55 -3.59 -15.86
CA GLN A 121 24.89 -4.83 -15.16
C GLN A 121 25.69 -4.56 -13.88
N ARG A 122 25.21 -5.05 -12.73
CA ARG A 122 26.08 -5.50 -11.64
C ARG A 122 25.62 -6.88 -11.14
N PRO A 123 26.55 -7.82 -10.87
CA PRO A 123 26.22 -9.14 -10.36
C PRO A 123 25.84 -9.03 -8.88
N CYS A 124 24.56 -9.25 -8.54
CA CYS A 124 24.11 -9.33 -7.15
C CYS A 124 24.35 -10.75 -6.62
N GLN A 125 25.43 -10.95 -5.85
CA GLN A 125 25.74 -12.20 -5.15
C GLN A 125 25.07 -12.32 -3.75
N GLN A 126 23.99 -11.60 -3.51
CA GLN A 126 23.22 -11.71 -2.26
C GLN A 126 21.73 -11.70 -2.57
N TYR A 127 21.20 -12.90 -2.87
CA TYR A 127 19.77 -13.12 -3.01
C TYR A 127 19.13 -13.20 -1.61
N CYS A 128 19.06 -12.06 -0.92
CA CYS A 128 17.90 -11.82 -0.08
C CYS A 128 16.78 -11.36 -1.00
N LEU A 129 15.68 -12.10 -1.05
CA LEU A 129 14.44 -11.70 -1.69
C LEU A 129 13.83 -10.52 -0.90
N TYR A 130 14.49 -9.36 -0.92
CA TYR A 130 13.91 -8.09 -0.48
C TYR A 130 12.99 -7.60 -1.58
N TYR A 131 11.75 -8.05 -1.55
CA TYR A 131 10.69 -7.47 -2.33
C TYR A 131 9.63 -6.93 -1.39
N THR A 132 9.79 -5.66 -1.06
CA THR A 132 8.70 -4.68 -0.94
C THR A 132 9.35 -3.32 -0.81
N TYR A 133 8.93 -2.39 -1.69
CA TYR A 133 9.04 -0.94 -1.57
C TYR A 133 9.89 -0.40 -0.40
N CYS A 134 11.11 0.06 -0.70
CA CYS A 134 11.91 0.85 0.22
C CYS A 134 11.27 2.26 0.36
N HIS A 135 10.21 2.36 1.13
CA HIS A 135 10.00 3.57 1.92
C HIS A 135 11.12 3.60 2.96
N ARG A 136 11.90 4.69 3.00
CA ARG A 136 12.93 4.94 4.02
C ARG A 136 12.45 4.44 5.40
N PRO A 137 13.28 3.71 6.17
CA PRO A 137 12.93 3.32 7.51
C PRO A 137 12.74 4.59 8.36
N ARG A 138 11.50 4.90 8.74
CA ARG A 138 11.30 5.68 9.96
C ARG A 138 11.57 4.70 11.09
N SER A 139 12.62 5.00 11.83
CA SER A 139 13.00 4.40 13.11
C SER A 139 11.78 3.94 13.93
N CYS A 140 11.51 2.64 13.95
CA CYS A 140 10.65 2.04 14.96
C CYS A 140 11.56 1.60 16.12
N THR A 141 11.91 2.55 16.97
CA THR A 141 12.45 2.26 18.30
C THR A 141 11.29 1.92 19.23
N LYS A 142 11.26 0.67 19.69
CA LYS A 142 10.64 0.19 20.95
C LYS A 142 9.12 0.42 21.11
N CYS A 143 8.37 -0.68 21.15
CA CYS A 143 7.44 -1.05 22.22
C CYS A 143 7.36 -2.58 22.25
#